data_AF-A0A1I8N0N8-F1
#
_entry.id   AF-A0A1I8N0N8-F1
#
_cell.length_a   1.000
_cell.length_b   1.000
_cell.length_c   1.000
_cell.angle_alpha   90.00
_cell.angle_beta   90.00
_cell.angle_gamma   90.00
#
_symmetry.space_group_name_H-M   'P 1'
#
loop_
_entity.id
_entity.type
_entity.pdbx_description
1 polymer ?
#
loop_
_entity_poly.entity_id
_entity_poly.type
_entity_poly.pdbx_seq_one_letter_code
_entity_poly.pdbx_strand_id
1 'polypeptide(L)'
;MAFRNVLSCTSNLLRRQMITTSKSQLKQTRRFTLGVSLSQEVKVTFIRANGERIETKGKVGDSLLDVVVNNEIDLDGFGACEGTLTCSTCHLIFKPDDYNKLPEKPSDEELDMLDLAYDLTDTSRLGCQITLSKDMDGLEVHVPATINDARAA
;
A
#
# COMPACT_ATOMS: atom_id res chain seq x y z
N MET A 1 7.97 -36.09 59.65
CA MET A 1 8.94 -35.50 60.61
C MET A 1 10.34 -35.96 60.20
N ALA A 2 11.12 -35.13 59.49
CA ALA A 2 12.17 -34.26 60.06
C ALA A 2 13.27 -35.11 60.75
N PHE A 3 14.54 -35.10 60.34
CA PHE A 3 15.47 -33.98 60.51
C PHE A 3 16.80 -34.24 59.76
N ARG A 4 17.25 -33.23 59.00
CA ARG A 4 18.61 -32.66 58.84
C ARG A 4 19.81 -33.62 58.60
N ASN A 5 20.49 -33.56 57.45
CA ASN A 5 21.46 -32.53 57.00
C ASN A 5 22.80 -32.60 57.77
N VAL A 6 23.94 -32.73 57.05
CA VAL A 6 25.18 -31.92 57.16
C VAL A 6 26.45 -32.65 56.67
N LEU A 7 27.08 -32.03 55.66
CA LEU A 7 28.52 -31.88 55.32
C LEU A 7 29.45 -33.10 55.19
N SER A 8 30.15 -33.17 54.05
CA SER A 8 31.63 -33.07 54.10
C SER A 8 32.20 -32.42 52.83
N CYS A 9 33.07 -31.44 53.07
CA CYS A 9 33.95 -30.80 52.10
C CYS A 9 35.18 -31.69 51.86
N THR A 10 35.53 -31.91 50.61
CA THR A 10 36.90 -32.18 50.14
C THR A 10 36.97 -31.69 48.69
N SER A 11 38.03 -31.12 48.13
CA SER A 11 39.30 -30.62 48.62
C SER A 11 39.98 -30.03 47.39
N ASN A 12 40.72 -28.93 47.58
CA ASN A 12 41.81 -28.49 46.70
C ASN A 12 41.39 -28.09 45.26
N LEU A 13 42.08 -27.26 44.50
CA LEU A 13 43.43 -26.75 44.55
C LEU A 13 43.47 -25.56 43.58
N LEU A 14 44.19 -24.50 43.95
CA LEU A 14 44.82 -23.52 43.04
C LEU A 14 43.88 -22.76 42.06
N ARG A 15 43.97 -21.44 41.91
CA ARG A 15 45.20 -20.70 41.67
C ARG A 15 44.85 -19.21 41.76
N ARG A 16 45.63 -18.53 42.60
CA ARG A 16 46.07 -17.13 42.50
C ARG A 16 45.80 -16.48 41.13
N GLN A 17 45.16 -15.31 41.16
CA GLN A 17 45.71 -14.00 40.77
C GLN A 17 45.01 -13.56 39.48
N MET A 18 44.75 -12.30 39.17
CA MET A 18 44.86 -11.00 39.82
C MET A 18 44.16 -10.04 38.84
N ILE A 19 43.49 -9.00 39.35
CA ILE A 19 43.35 -7.64 38.75
C ILE A 19 42.72 -7.61 37.33
N THR A 20 41.60 -6.93 37.09
CA THR A 20 41.59 -5.50 36.76
C THR A 20 40.16 -5.16 36.32
N THR A 21 39.66 -4.00 36.77
CA THR A 21 38.84 -3.02 36.01
C THR A 21 37.70 -3.58 35.14
N SER A 22 36.43 -3.23 35.30
CA SER A 22 35.89 -1.87 35.33
C SER A 22 34.37 -1.99 35.43
N LYS A 23 33.74 -1.00 36.04
CA LYS A 23 32.28 -0.81 36.11
C LYS A 23 31.70 -0.66 34.70
N SER A 24 30.55 -1.30 34.42
CA SER A 24 29.39 -0.63 33.81
C SER A 24 28.27 -1.61 33.46
N GLN A 25 27.12 -1.34 34.08
CA GLN A 25 25.75 -1.77 33.77
C GLN A 25 25.51 -2.35 32.36
N LEU A 26 25.07 -3.60 32.30
CA LEU A 26 24.24 -4.11 31.21
C LEU A 26 22.76 -3.93 31.60
N LYS A 27 22.26 -2.70 31.45
CA LYS A 27 20.83 -2.49 31.22
C LYS A 27 20.60 -2.71 29.74
N GLN A 28 20.18 -3.92 29.38
CA GLN A 28 19.80 -4.26 28.02
C GLN A 28 18.49 -3.54 27.68
N THR A 29 18.59 -2.27 27.29
CA THR A 29 17.50 -1.53 26.68
C THR A 29 17.28 -2.11 25.29
N ARG A 30 16.19 -2.88 25.15
CA ARG A 30 15.64 -3.25 23.85
C ARG A 30 15.26 -1.96 23.11
N ARG A 31 16.14 -1.47 22.26
CA ARG A 31 15.78 -0.49 21.23
C ARG A 31 15.00 -1.23 20.16
N PHE A 32 13.69 -1.30 20.31
CA PHE A 32 12.80 -1.43 19.17
C PHE A 32 12.90 -0.11 18.40
N THR A 33 13.70 -0.08 17.35
CA THR A 33 13.52 0.93 16.31
C THR A 33 12.18 0.62 15.64
N LEU A 34 11.14 1.31 16.07
CA LEU A 34 9.87 1.37 15.35
C LEU A 34 10.20 1.97 13.97
N GLY A 35 10.30 1.12 12.95
CA GLY A 35 10.39 1.56 11.57
C GLY A 35 9.05 2.16 11.18
N VAL A 36 8.86 3.45 11.45
CA VAL A 36 7.76 4.22 10.90
C VAL A 36 8.07 4.38 9.42
N SER A 37 7.46 3.53 8.58
CA SER A 37 7.43 3.73 7.14
C SER A 37 6.80 5.10 6.90
N LEU A 38 7.55 6.03 6.32
CA LEU A 38 7.03 7.33 5.91
C LEU A 38 6.11 7.09 4.71
N SER A 39 4.84 6.77 4.97
CA SER A 39 3.79 6.77 3.97
C SER A 39 3.65 8.20 3.46
N GLN A 40 4.23 8.48 2.30
CA GLN A 40 4.03 9.75 1.62
C GLN A 40 2.64 9.72 0.97
N GLU A 41 1.87 10.79 1.15
CA GLU A 41 0.53 10.95 0.57
C GLU A 41 0.60 11.90 -0.63
N VAL A 42 -0.21 11.64 -1.65
CA VAL A 42 -0.37 12.47 -2.85
C VAL A 42 -1.84 12.82 -3.03
N LYS A 43 -2.11 14.03 -3.53
CA LYS A 43 -3.47 14.49 -3.82
C LYS A 43 -3.96 13.89 -5.13
N VAL A 44 -5.16 13.31 -5.13
CA VAL A 44 -5.83 12.80 -6.32
C VAL A 44 -7.23 13.40 -6.38
N THR A 45 -7.68 13.79 -7.57
CA THR A 45 -9.04 14.32 -7.78
C THR A 45 -9.77 13.45 -8.78
N PHE A 46 -10.91 12.91 -8.37
CA PHE A 46 -11.83 12.18 -9.24
C PHE A 46 -12.90 13.14 -9.74
N ILE A 47 -13.06 13.23 -11.06
CA ILE A 47 -14.05 14.06 -11.71
C ILE A 47 -15.13 13.14 -12.27
N ARG A 48 -16.31 13.16 -11.65
CA ARG A 48 -17.47 12.38 -12.12
C ARG A 48 -18.00 12.94 -13.44
N ALA A 49 -18.76 12.13 -14.17
CA ALA A 49 -19.39 12.56 -15.43
C ALA A 49 -20.38 13.73 -15.28
N ASN A 50 -20.96 13.94 -14.09
CA ASN A 50 -21.80 15.11 -13.78
C ASN A 50 -20.98 16.41 -13.55
N GLY A 51 -19.64 16.33 -13.59
CA GLY A 51 -18.72 17.44 -13.33
C GLY A 51 -18.35 17.65 -11.86
N GLU A 52 -18.88 16.84 -10.95
CA GLU A 52 -18.52 16.87 -9.53
C GLU A 52 -17.06 16.44 -9.33
N ARG A 53 -16.34 17.21 -8.51
CA ARG A 53 -14.93 16.99 -8.22
C ARG A 53 -14.79 16.48 -6.79
N ILE A 54 -14.22 15.29 -6.65
CA ILE A 54 -13.96 14.64 -5.36
C ILE A 54 -12.46 14.65 -5.15
N GLU A 55 -12.01 15.50 -4.23
CA GLU A 55 -10.61 15.60 -3.85
C GLU A 55 -10.31 14.62 -2.72
N THR A 56 -9.25 13.83 -2.88
CA THR A 56 -8.83 12.83 -1.91
C THR A 56 -7.31 12.76 -1.80
N LYS A 57 -6.82 11.95 -0.86
CA LYS A 57 -5.40 11.65 -0.68
C LYS A 57 -5.20 10.15 -0.78
N GLY A 58 -4.17 9.76 -1.54
CA GLY A 58 -3.72 8.38 -1.64
C GLY A 58 -2.31 8.24 -1.13
N LYS A 59 -1.94 7.06 -0.60
CA LYS A 59 -0.55 6.80 -0.24
C LYS A 59 0.22 6.36 -1.48
N VAL A 60 1.48 6.75 -1.54
CA VAL A 60 2.39 6.24 -2.58
C VAL A 60 2.49 4.72 -2.43
N GLY A 61 2.26 4.00 -3.54
CA GLY A 61 2.17 2.55 -3.58
C GLY A 61 0.75 1.98 -3.56
N ASP A 62 -0.27 2.79 -3.23
CA ASP A 62 -1.67 2.37 -3.35
C ASP A 62 -2.11 2.44 -4.82
N SER A 63 -2.99 1.54 -5.26
CA SER A 63 -3.66 1.67 -6.56
C SER A 63 -4.75 2.74 -6.51
N LEU A 64 -5.17 3.29 -7.66
CA LEU A 64 -6.32 4.22 -7.67
C LEU A 64 -7.61 3.57 -7.14
N LEU A 65 -7.75 2.24 -7.27
CA LEU A 65 -8.85 1.50 -6.64
C LEU A 65 -8.75 1.56 -5.12
N ASP A 66 -7.57 1.30 -4.56
CA ASP A 66 -7.35 1.36 -3.11
C ASP A 66 -7.63 2.77 -2.58
N VAL A 67 -7.29 3.81 -3.34
CA VAL A 67 -7.60 5.20 -2.95
C VAL A 67 -9.10 5.44 -2.84
N VAL A 68 -9.90 4.93 -3.78
CA VAL A 68 -11.36 5.03 -3.75
C VAL A 68 -11.92 4.29 -2.54
N VAL A 69 -11.48 3.05 -2.32
CA VAL A 69 -11.97 2.19 -1.23
C VAL A 69 -11.54 2.73 0.14
N ASN A 70 -10.27 3.07 0.32
CA ASN A 70 -9.71 3.53 1.60
C ASN A 70 -10.27 4.88 2.05
N ASN A 71 -10.70 5.72 1.10
CA ASN A 71 -11.32 7.02 1.40
C ASN A 71 -12.86 6.98 1.33
N GLU A 72 -13.45 5.78 1.22
CA GLU A 72 -14.90 5.56 1.18
C GLU A 72 -15.59 6.46 0.11
N ILE A 73 -14.94 6.61 -1.05
CA ILE A 73 -15.49 7.41 -2.14
C ILE A 73 -16.60 6.61 -2.83
N ASP A 74 -17.79 7.18 -2.82
CA ASP A 74 -18.97 6.59 -3.42
C ASP A 74 -18.90 6.66 -4.96
N LEU A 75 -18.33 5.65 -5.62
CA LEU A 75 -18.39 5.52 -7.08
C LEU A 75 -19.19 4.26 -7.39
N ASP A 76 -20.46 4.44 -7.79
CA ASP A 76 -21.40 3.36 -8.04
C ASP A 76 -20.82 2.29 -8.97
N GLY A 77 -20.66 1.07 -8.45
CA GLY A 77 -20.17 -0.08 -9.23
C GLY A 77 -18.67 -0.07 -9.56
N PHE A 78 -17.90 0.92 -9.09
CA PHE A 78 -16.47 1.01 -9.35
C PHE A 78 -15.70 -0.12 -8.65
N GLY A 79 -14.85 -0.82 -9.39
CA GLY A 79 -13.97 -1.83 -8.81
C GLY A 79 -14.65 -3.15 -8.41
N ALA A 80 -15.75 -3.53 -9.06
CA ALA A 80 -16.53 -4.75 -8.77
C ALA A 80 -15.73 -6.06 -8.64
N CYS A 81 -14.60 -6.20 -9.33
CA CYS A 81 -13.73 -7.37 -9.25
C CYS A 81 -12.51 -7.20 -8.33
N GLU A 82 -12.48 -6.14 -7.52
CA GLU A 82 -11.44 -5.91 -6.50
C GLU A 82 -10.01 -5.90 -7.07
N GLY A 83 -9.84 -5.45 -8.31
CA GLY A 83 -8.52 -5.34 -8.94
C GLY A 83 -7.96 -6.66 -9.51
N THR A 84 -8.77 -7.71 -9.62
CA THR A 84 -8.35 -9.01 -10.18
C THR A 84 -8.25 -9.05 -11.71
N LEU A 85 -8.41 -7.91 -12.41
CA LEU A 85 -8.33 -7.80 -13.88
C LEU A 85 -9.35 -8.73 -14.59
N THR A 86 -10.55 -8.86 -14.02
CA THR A 86 -11.67 -9.65 -14.58
C THR A 86 -12.90 -8.81 -14.90
N CYS A 87 -12.76 -7.49 -14.86
CA CYS A 87 -13.80 -6.51 -15.11
C CYS A 87 -13.20 -5.20 -15.64
N SER A 88 -14.01 -4.37 -16.29
CA SER A 88 -13.63 -3.02 -16.74
C SER A 88 -14.25 -1.90 -15.88
N THR A 89 -14.79 -2.25 -14.71
CA THR A 89 -15.53 -1.32 -13.85
C THR A 89 -14.66 -0.26 -13.17
N CYS A 90 -13.35 -0.44 -13.19
CA CYS A 90 -12.36 0.51 -12.68
C CYS A 90 -11.79 1.43 -13.77
N HIS A 91 -12.43 1.49 -14.94
CA HIS A 91 -12.04 2.35 -16.05
C HIS A 91 -12.00 3.83 -15.61
N LEU A 92 -10.87 4.48 -15.88
CA LEU A 92 -10.63 5.90 -15.67
C LEU A 92 -10.02 6.52 -16.93
N ILE A 93 -10.33 7.79 -17.16
CA ILE A 93 -9.82 8.57 -18.29
C ILE A 93 -8.86 9.63 -17.77
N PHE A 94 -7.64 9.63 -18.29
CA PHE A 94 -6.58 10.54 -17.88
C PHE A 94 -6.48 11.73 -18.82
N LYS A 95 -5.99 12.87 -18.32
CA LYS A 95 -5.55 13.95 -19.20
C LYS A 95 -4.35 13.49 -20.01
N PRO A 96 -4.19 13.91 -21.27
CA PRO A 96 -3.06 13.51 -22.11
C PRO A 96 -1.70 13.71 -21.44
N ASP A 97 -1.51 14.85 -20.76
CA ASP A 97 -0.25 15.16 -20.08
C ASP A 97 0.03 14.22 -18.91
N ASP A 98 -0.99 13.75 -18.20
CA ASP A 98 -0.83 12.85 -17.05
C ASP A 98 -0.73 11.39 -17.49
N TYR A 99 -1.46 11.01 -18.54
CA TYR A 99 -1.33 9.69 -19.18
C TYR A 99 0.12 9.43 -19.63
N ASN A 100 0.75 10.43 -20.27
CA ASN A 100 2.13 10.32 -20.74
C ASN A 100 3.18 10.20 -19.61
N LYS A 101 2.81 10.57 -18.37
CA LYS A 101 3.67 10.45 -17.19
C LYS A 101 3.47 9.12 -16.46
N LEU A 102 2.46 8.33 -16.82
CA LEU A 102 2.24 7.03 -16.18
C LEU A 102 3.48 6.15 -16.41
N PRO A 103 4.04 5.55 -15.34
CA PRO A 103 5.29 4.81 -15.45
C PRO A 103 5.14 3.53 -16.26
N GLU A 104 3.94 2.95 -16.27
CA GLU A 104 3.64 1.67 -16.88
C GLU A 104 2.67 1.85 -18.05
N LYS A 105 2.95 1.15 -19.14
CA LYS A 105 2.02 1.00 -20.26
C LYS A 105 0.96 -0.04 -19.91
N PRO A 106 -0.25 0.01 -20.51
CA PRO A 106 -1.23 -1.05 -20.33
C PRO A 106 -0.66 -2.38 -20.83
N SER A 107 -0.95 -3.46 -20.09
CA SER A 107 -0.65 -4.82 -20.55
C SER A 107 -1.66 -5.27 -21.60
N ASP A 108 -1.36 -6.35 -22.32
CA ASP A 108 -2.28 -6.92 -23.30
C ASP A 108 -3.58 -7.37 -22.62
N GLU A 109 -3.51 -7.97 -21.43
CA GLU A 109 -4.73 -8.35 -20.67
C GLU A 109 -5.54 -7.14 -20.23
N GLU A 110 -4.88 -6.03 -19.85
CA GLU A 110 -5.56 -4.77 -19.51
C GLU A 110 -6.31 -4.22 -20.73
N LEU A 111 -5.68 -4.25 -21.90
CA LEU A 111 -6.28 -3.81 -23.16
C LEU A 111 -7.49 -4.67 -23.54
N ASP A 112 -7.39 -6.00 -23.42
CA ASP A 112 -8.50 -6.92 -23.67
C ASP A 112 -9.73 -6.59 -22.80
N MET A 113 -9.50 -6.20 -21.54
CA MET A 113 -10.60 -5.77 -20.66
C MET A 113 -11.09 -4.35 -20.96
N LEU A 114 -10.20 -3.43 -21.34
CA LEU A 114 -10.55 -2.06 -21.74
C LEU A 114 -11.43 -2.02 -22.99
N ASP A 115 -11.29 -2.99 -23.91
CA ASP A 115 -12.17 -3.12 -25.09
C ASP A 115 -13.65 -3.34 -24.72
N LEU A 116 -13.92 -3.80 -23.49
CA LEU A 116 -15.28 -3.98 -22.96
C LEU A 116 -15.81 -2.74 -22.22
N ALA A 117 -15.00 -1.67 -22.09
CA ALA A 117 -15.37 -0.46 -21.38
C ALA A 117 -16.24 0.47 -22.24
N TYR A 118 -17.14 1.22 -21.58
CA TYR A 118 -17.89 2.30 -22.23
C TYR A 118 -17.01 3.54 -22.42
N ASP A 119 -17.25 4.28 -23.51
CA ASP A 119 -16.54 5.53 -23.81
C ASP A 119 -15.01 5.39 -23.74
N LEU A 120 -14.48 4.30 -24.31
CA LEU A 120 -13.03 4.08 -24.40
C LEU A 120 -12.36 5.23 -25.19
N THR A 121 -11.21 5.68 -24.68
CA THR A 121 -10.39 6.76 -25.24
C THR A 121 -8.94 6.33 -25.28
N ASP A 122 -8.11 7.03 -26.04
CA ASP A 122 -6.67 6.76 -26.12
C ASP A 122 -5.94 6.93 -24.77
N THR A 123 -6.53 7.69 -23.83
CA THR A 123 -5.97 7.95 -22.49
C THR A 123 -6.70 7.17 -21.39
N SER A 124 -7.44 6.13 -21.76
CA SER A 124 -8.12 5.24 -20.83
C SER A 124 -7.16 4.22 -20.21
N ARG A 125 -7.32 3.97 -18.91
CA ARG A 125 -6.65 2.89 -18.16
C ARG A 125 -7.58 2.27 -17.13
N LEU A 126 -7.27 1.05 -16.69
CA LEU A 126 -7.92 0.45 -15.52
C LEU A 126 -7.24 0.97 -14.25
N GLY A 127 -7.96 1.75 -13.45
CA GLY A 127 -7.44 2.39 -12.24
C GLY A 127 -6.87 1.41 -11.21
N CYS A 128 -7.32 0.14 -11.21
CA CYS A 128 -6.75 -0.88 -10.34
C CYS A 128 -5.31 -1.29 -10.71
N GLN A 129 -4.89 -1.05 -11.96
CA GLN A 129 -3.53 -1.32 -12.43
C GLN A 129 -2.60 -0.11 -12.25
N ILE A 130 -3.14 1.06 -11.91
CA ILE A 130 -2.35 2.29 -11.76
C ILE A 130 -1.95 2.47 -10.31
N THR A 131 -0.66 2.31 -10.03
CA THR A 131 -0.06 2.54 -8.71
C THR A 131 0.37 3.99 -8.56
N LEU A 132 0.00 4.63 -7.44
CA LEU A 132 0.39 6.00 -7.15
C LEU A 132 1.90 6.14 -6.91
N SER A 133 2.51 7.06 -7.64
CA SER A 133 3.88 7.52 -7.44
C SER A 133 3.91 8.95 -6.88
N LYS A 134 5.09 9.39 -6.44
CA LYS A 134 5.27 10.74 -5.88
C LYS A 134 5.06 11.85 -6.91
N ASP A 135 5.29 11.53 -8.18
CA ASP A 135 5.20 12.49 -9.29
C ASP A 135 3.75 12.73 -9.73
N MET A 136 2.80 11.99 -9.15
CA MET A 136 1.36 12.07 -9.43
C MET A 136 0.61 12.95 -8.42
N ASP A 137 1.32 13.80 -7.66
CA ASP A 137 0.69 14.75 -6.76
C ASP A 137 -0.11 15.80 -7.53
N GLY A 138 -1.41 15.90 -7.23
CA GLY A 138 -2.35 16.75 -7.95
C GLY A 138 -2.95 16.10 -9.20
N LEU A 139 -2.84 14.78 -9.35
CA LEU A 139 -3.46 14.04 -10.45
C LEU A 139 -4.99 14.29 -10.50
N GLU A 140 -5.50 14.55 -11.71
CA GLU A 140 -6.93 14.59 -11.99
C GLU A 140 -7.32 13.47 -12.95
N VAL A 141 -8.30 12.66 -12.56
CA VAL A 141 -8.83 11.56 -13.37
C VAL A 141 -10.33 11.72 -13.56
N HIS A 142 -10.82 11.37 -14.75
CA HIS A 142 -12.23 11.41 -15.09
C HIS A 142 -12.84 10.01 -14.94
N VAL A 143 -13.99 9.94 -14.27
CA VAL A 143 -14.80 8.73 -14.13
C VAL A 143 -15.89 8.74 -15.21
N PRO A 144 -15.98 7.72 -16.08
CA PRO A 144 -16.99 7.64 -17.13
C PRO A 144 -18.41 7.57 -16.55
N ALA A 145 -19.41 7.97 -17.33
CA ALA A 145 -20.80 8.07 -16.87
C ALA A 145 -21.47 6.72 -16.63
N THR A 146 -21.06 5.70 -17.38
CA THR A 146 -21.62 4.35 -17.34
C THR A 146 -20.48 3.37 -17.09
N ILE A 147 -20.68 2.48 -16.12
CA ILE A 147 -19.74 1.43 -15.78
C ILE A 147 -20.31 0.11 -16.31
N ASN A 148 -19.49 -0.66 -17.04
CA ASN A 148 -19.86 -2.00 -17.50
C ASN A 148 -19.32 -3.05 -16.53
N ASP A 149 -20.22 -3.76 -15.84
CA ASP A 149 -19.83 -5.00 -15.17
C ASP A 149 -19.98 -6.16 -16.15
N ALA A 150 -18.88 -6.55 -16.79
CA ALA A 150 -18.85 -7.66 -17.75
C ALA A 150 -19.33 -9.00 -17.15
N ARG A 151 -19.41 -9.14 -15.82
CA ARG A 151 -19.95 -10.34 -15.15
C ARG A 151 -21.48 -10.34 -15.04
N ALA A 152 -22.12 -9.18 -15.22
CA ALA A 152 -23.56 -9.01 -15.11
C ALA A 152 -24.29 -9.15 -16.47
N ALA A 153 -23.53 -9.35 -17.56
CA ALA A 153 -24.02 -9.49 -18.92
C ALA A 153 -24.23 -10.96 -19.35
#